data_AF-A0AAU1IE25-F1
#
_entry.id   AF-A0AAU1IE25-F1
#
_cell.length_a   1.000
_cell.length_b   1.000
_cell.length_c   1.000
_cell.angle_alpha   90.00
_cell.angle_beta   90.00
_cell.angle_gamma   90.00
#
_symmetry.space_group_name_H-M   'P 1'
#
loop_
_entity.id
_entity.type
_entity.pdbx_description
1 polymer ?
#
loop_
_entity_poly.entity_id
_entity_poly.type
_entity_poly.pdbx_seq_one_letter_code
_entity_poly.pdbx_strand_id
1 'polypeptide(L)'
;MAPLLLQRHHALLCRLHLERIDHLTGAIGELSARIEEEILPFCRELELLQTIPGVGQGVAEVLIAQTGGDMARFATAGHLASWAGVCPGHHESAGKHKSGRRRHHLNTAHQSPH
;
A
#
# COMPACT_ATOMS: atom_id res chain seq x y z
N MET A 1 44.20 23.46 -9.38
CA MET A 1 43.37 23.86 -8.22
C MET A 1 41.85 23.73 -8.43
N ALA A 2 41.31 23.81 -9.64
CA ALA A 2 39.87 23.61 -9.92
C ALA A 2 39.26 22.21 -9.60
N PRO A 3 39.93 21.06 -9.79
CA PRO A 3 39.28 19.75 -9.58
C PRO A 3 38.96 19.47 -8.11
N LEU A 4 39.75 19.99 -7.15
CA LEU A 4 39.49 19.82 -5.72
C LEU A 4 38.28 20.62 -5.24
N LEU A 5 37.98 21.77 -5.85
CA LEU A 5 36.80 22.58 -5.54
C LEU A 5 35.51 21.90 -5.99
N LEU A 6 35.50 21.31 -7.19
CA LEU A 6 34.36 20.55 -7.70
C LEU A 6 34.07 19.32 -6.82
N GLN A 7 35.11 18.63 -6.35
CA GLN A 7 34.99 17.50 -5.42
C GLN A 7 34.41 17.93 -4.06
N ARG A 8 34.86 19.06 -3.50
CA ARG A 8 34.34 19.59 -2.22
C ARG A 8 32.90 20.08 -2.33
N HIS A 9 32.53 20.70 -3.46
CA HIS A 9 31.16 21.14 -3.71
C HIS A 9 30.20 19.97 -3.84
N HIS A 10 30.55 18.92 -4.61
CA HIS A 10 29.74 17.69 -4.68
C HIS A 10 29.63 17.00 -3.32
N ALA A 11 30.72 16.93 -2.54
CA ALA A 11 30.67 16.37 -1.20
C ALA A 11 29.73 17.15 -0.27
N LEU A 12 29.66 18.48 -0.40
CA LEU A 12 28.70 19.30 0.35
C LEU A 12 27.25 18.99 -0.04
N LEU A 13 26.94 18.95 -1.34
CA LEU A 13 25.59 18.64 -1.83
C LEU A 13 25.14 17.24 -1.41
N CYS A 14 26.01 16.23 -1.56
CA CYS A 14 25.69 14.86 -1.13
C CYS A 14 25.41 14.80 0.38
N ARG A 15 26.19 15.52 1.20
CA ARG A 15 25.96 15.57 2.65
C ARG A 15 24.58 16.16 2.97
N LEU A 16 24.24 17.31 2.38
CA LEU A 16 22.94 17.95 2.60
C LEU A 16 21.76 17.05 2.16
N HIS A 17 21.93 16.30 1.06
CA HIS A 17 20.94 15.33 0.61
C HIS A 17 20.81 14.13 1.57
N LEU A 18 21.93 13.60 2.06
CA LEU A 18 21.91 12.51 3.04
C LEU A 18 21.27 12.96 4.35
N GLU A 19 21.62 14.15 4.86
CA GLU A 19 20.98 14.74 6.05
C GLU A 19 19.47 14.88 5.86
N ARG A 20 19.02 15.28 4.66
CA ARG A 20 17.59 15.36 4.32
C ARG A 20 16.92 13.99 4.29
N ILE A 21 17.59 12.98 3.73
CA ILE A 21 17.10 11.59 3.70
C ILE A 21 16.96 11.10 5.14
N ASP A 22 17.99 11.25 5.96
CA ASP A 22 17.98 10.82 7.36
C ASP A 22 16.84 11.48 8.14
N HIS A 23 16.62 12.78 7.94
CA HIS A 23 15.51 13.51 8.55
C HIS A 23 14.14 12.95 8.14
N LEU A 24 13.92 12.73 6.83
CA LEU A 24 12.65 12.20 6.34
C LEU A 24 12.44 10.75 6.78
N THR A 25 13.49 9.94 6.80
CA THR A 25 13.45 8.57 7.33
C THR A 25 13.08 8.57 8.82
N GLY A 26 13.64 9.49 9.61
CA GLY A 26 13.25 9.67 11.01
C GLY A 26 11.77 10.05 11.16
N ALA A 27 11.29 11.02 10.39
CA ALA A 27 9.90 11.45 10.42
C ALA A 27 8.93 10.33 10.00
N ILE A 28 9.30 9.51 9.00
CA ILE A 28 8.54 8.31 8.62
C ILE A 28 8.46 7.35 9.81
N GLY A 29 9.58 7.09 10.49
CA GLY A 29 9.60 6.21 11.66
C GLY A 29 8.68 6.70 12.79
N GLU A 30 8.72 7.99 13.11
CA GLU A 30 7.86 8.60 14.13
C GLU A 30 6.37 8.46 13.77
N LEU A 31 6.00 8.76 12.53
CA LEU A 31 4.62 8.62 12.06
C LEU A 31 4.16 7.16 12.03
N SER A 32 5.02 6.23 11.64
CA SER A 32 4.71 4.80 11.67
C SER A 32 4.43 4.32 13.10
N ALA A 33 5.27 4.69 14.07
CA ALA A 33 5.05 4.36 15.47
C ALA A 33 3.73 4.94 16.00
N ARG A 34 3.41 6.18 15.58
CA ARG A 34 2.13 6.80 15.95
C ARG A 34 0.92 6.07 15.35
N ILE A 35 1.01 5.61 14.10
CA ILE A 35 -0.03 4.80 13.48
C ILE A 35 -0.23 3.50 14.24
N GLU A 36 0.85 2.83 14.67
CA GLU A 36 0.77 1.60 15.47
C GLU A 36 0.07 1.81 16.82
N GLU A 37 0.24 2.97 17.47
CA GLU A 37 -0.48 3.31 18.70
C GLU A 37 -1.97 3.58 18.43
N GLU A 38 -2.27 4.39 17.41
CA GLU A 38 -3.63 4.82 17.09
C GLU A 38 -4.49 3.69 16.49
N ILE A 39 -3.87 2.64 15.96
CA ILE A 39 -4.59 1.48 15.41
C ILE A 39 -5.02 0.48 16.50
N LEU A 40 -4.43 0.50 17.70
CA LEU A 40 -4.73 -0.44 18.79
C LEU A 40 -6.23 -0.56 19.13
N PRO A 41 -7.03 0.52 19.15
CA PRO A 41 -8.46 0.41 19.42
C PRO A 41 -9.23 -0.38 18.35
N PHE A 42 -8.64 -0.57 17.17
CA PHE A 42 -9.27 -1.17 15.99
C PHE A 42 -8.71 -2.54 15.62
N CYS A 43 -8.01 -3.22 16.54
CA CYS A 43 -7.40 -4.53 16.26
C CYS A 43 -8.42 -5.55 15.70
N ARG A 44 -9.65 -5.54 16.21
CA ARG A 44 -10.70 -6.46 15.75
C ARG A 44 -11.12 -6.15 14.31
N GLU A 45 -11.33 -4.88 13.99
CA GLU A 45 -11.67 -4.41 12.65
C GLU A 45 -10.53 -4.73 11.67
N LEU A 46 -9.28 -4.57 12.10
CA LEU A 46 -8.08 -4.87 11.33
C LEU A 46 -7.98 -6.35 10.99
N GLU A 47 -8.19 -7.24 11.97
CA GLU A 47 -8.24 -8.69 11.75
C GLU A 47 -9.35 -9.08 10.77
N LEU A 48 -10.54 -8.51 10.93
CA LEU A 48 -11.68 -8.77 10.04
C LEU A 48 -11.40 -8.31 8.62
N LEU A 49 -10.84 -7.11 8.44
CA LEU A 49 -10.47 -6.59 7.13
C LEU A 49 -9.44 -7.46 6.42
N GLN A 50 -8.45 -7.99 7.16
CA GLN A 50 -7.42 -8.88 6.60
C GLN A 50 -7.95 -10.26 6.17
N THR A 51 -9.17 -10.63 6.56
CA THR A 51 -9.84 -11.84 6.01
C THR A 51 -10.31 -11.66 4.56
N ILE A 52 -10.40 -10.42 4.07
CA ILE A 52 -10.82 -10.12 2.70
C ILE A 52 -9.65 -10.41 1.74
N PRO A 53 -9.83 -11.27 0.72
CA PRO A 53 -8.77 -11.56 -0.24
C PRO A 53 -8.25 -10.28 -0.92
N GLY A 54 -6.94 -10.05 -0.84
CA GLY A 54 -6.28 -8.86 -1.39
C GLY A 54 -6.17 -7.68 -0.42
N VAL A 55 -6.69 -7.79 0.81
CA VAL A 55 -6.55 -6.77 1.86
C VAL A 55 -5.43 -7.18 2.81
N GLY A 56 -4.24 -6.62 2.61
CA GLY A 56 -3.13 -6.73 3.56
C GLY A 56 -3.22 -5.69 4.67
N GLN A 57 -2.35 -5.82 5.67
CA GLN A 57 -2.31 -4.93 6.85
C GLN A 57 -2.36 -3.44 6.50
N GLY A 58 -1.47 -2.94 5.62
CA GLY A 58 -1.47 -1.52 5.26
C GLY A 58 -2.76 -1.04 4.57
N VAL A 59 -3.45 -1.91 3.82
CA VAL A 59 -4.75 -1.57 3.23
C VAL A 59 -5.83 -1.51 4.31
N ALA A 60 -5.79 -2.43 5.28
CA ALA A 60 -6.69 -2.43 6.42
C ALA A 60 -6.51 -1.19 7.31
N GLU A 61 -5.27 -0.79 7.59
CA GLU A 61 -4.93 0.43 8.34
C GLU A 61 -5.47 1.68 7.64
N VAL A 62 -5.28 1.79 6.32
CA VAL A 62 -5.80 2.91 5.53
C VAL A 62 -7.34 2.93 5.52
N LEU A 63 -7.99 1.78 5.47
CA LEU A 63 -9.45 1.68 5.57
C LEU A 63 -9.95 2.17 6.92
N ILE A 64 -9.31 1.74 8.01
CA ILE A 64 -9.65 2.18 9.36
C ILE A 64 -9.42 3.69 9.50
N ALA A 65 -8.29 4.21 9.02
CA ALA A 65 -7.99 5.64 9.07
C ALA A 65 -9.03 6.49 8.32
N GLN A 66 -9.56 6.01 7.20
CA GLN A 66 -10.58 6.74 6.42
C GLN A 66 -11.98 6.63 7.03
N THR A 67 -12.31 5.46 7.57
CA THR A 67 -13.67 5.17 8.05
C THR A 67 -13.88 5.47 9.53
N GLY A 68 -12.81 5.51 10.32
CA GLY A 68 -12.86 5.47 11.79
C GLY A 68 -13.29 4.11 12.32
N GLY A 69 -13.08 3.02 11.57
CA GLY A 69 -13.58 1.68 11.90
C GLY A 69 -15.04 1.42 11.51
N ASP A 70 -15.77 2.43 11.04
CA ASP A 70 -17.16 2.28 10.61
C ASP A 70 -17.27 1.82 9.15
N MET A 71 -17.50 0.52 8.97
CA MET A 71 -17.66 -0.10 7.66
C MET A 71 -19.02 0.17 6.99
N ALA A 72 -20.00 0.77 7.70
CA ALA A 72 -21.28 1.15 7.11
C ALA A 72 -21.15 2.26 6.04
N ARG A 73 -19.99 2.93 5.99
CA ARG A 73 -19.63 3.89 4.94
C ARG A 73 -19.51 3.25 3.56
N PHE A 74 -19.35 1.93 3.48
CA PHE A 74 -19.43 1.18 2.23
C PHE A 74 -20.80 0.51 2.10
N ALA A 75 -21.48 0.76 0.99
CA ALA A 75 -22.83 0.22 0.74
C ALA A 75 -22.88 -1.31 0.74
N THR A 76 -21.80 -1.98 0.32
CA THR A 76 -21.68 -3.44 0.36
C THR A 76 -20.23 -3.86 0.59
N ALA A 77 -20.02 -5.09 1.07
CA ALA A 77 -18.69 -5.69 1.18
C ALA A 77 -17.97 -5.80 -0.19
N GLY A 78 -18.72 -5.92 -1.29
CA GLY A 78 -18.18 -5.92 -2.65
C GLY A 78 -17.58 -4.58 -3.06
N HIS A 79 -18.20 -3.45 -2.65
CA HIS A 79 -17.63 -2.12 -2.90
C HIS A 79 -16.32 -1.91 -2.13
N LEU A 80 -16.27 -2.36 -0.88
CA LEU A 80 -15.06 -2.34 -0.06
C LEU A 80 -13.93 -3.16 -0.71
N ALA A 81 -14.21 -4.41 -1.09
CA ALA A 81 -13.23 -5.29 -1.72
C ALA A 81 -12.74 -4.75 -3.08
N SER A 82 -13.64 -4.17 -3.87
CA SER A 82 -13.28 -3.52 -5.14
C SER A 82 -12.36 -2.32 -4.93
N TRP A 83 -12.61 -1.49 -3.91
CA TRP A 83 -11.75 -0.36 -3.59
C TRP A 83 -10.37 -0.84 -3.12
N ALA A 84 -10.35 -1.84 -2.23
CA ALA A 84 -9.11 -2.35 -1.64
C ALA A 84 -8.20 -3.00 -2.71
N GLY A 85 -8.78 -3.66 -3.71
CA GLY A 85 -8.05 -4.23 -4.84
C GLY A 85 -7.49 -3.21 -5.85
N VAL A 86 -7.87 -1.93 -5.76
CA VAL A 86 -7.41 -0.84 -6.65
C VAL A 86 -6.34 0.05 -6.00
N CYS A 87 -6.10 -0.09 -4.68
CA CYS A 87 -5.15 0.74 -3.96
C CYS A 87 -3.69 0.44 -4.41
N PRO A 88 -2.93 1.41 -4.96
CA PRO A 88 -1.63 1.15 -5.59
C PRO A 88 -0.53 0.64 -4.65
N GLY A 89 -0.68 0.83 -3.33
CA GLY A 89 0.39 0.63 -2.35
C GLY A 89 0.83 -0.81 -2.09
N HIS A 90 0.11 -1.83 -2.57
CA HIS A 90 0.44 -3.24 -2.32
C HIS A 90 1.21 -3.93 -3.47
N HIS A 91 1.43 -3.24 -4.60
CA HIS A 91 2.25 -3.79 -5.69
C HIS A 91 3.74 -3.44 -5.60
N GLU A 92 4.15 -2.55 -4.68
CA GLU A 92 5.54 -2.06 -4.60
C GLU A 92 6.42 -2.80 -3.58
N SER A 93 5.86 -3.44 -2.55
CA SER A 93 6.64 -4.23 -1.57
C SER A 93 6.83 -5.69 -1.96
N ALA A 94 6.10 -6.18 -2.97
CA ALA A 94 6.33 -7.49 -3.57
C ALA A 94 7.06 -7.29 -4.91
N GLY A 95 8.39 -7.28 -4.89
CA GLY A 95 9.29 -7.15 -6.06
C GLY A 95 9.18 -8.27 -7.11
N LYS A 96 7.97 -8.65 -7.51
CA LYS A 96 7.68 -9.56 -8.61
C LYS A 96 6.45 -9.07 -9.36
N HIS A 97 6.69 -8.48 -10.53
CA HIS A 97 5.68 -8.34 -11.57
C HIS A 97 5.11 -9.73 -11.91
N LYS A 98 3.87 -10.01 -11.50
CA LYS A 98 3.09 -11.07 -12.14
C LYS A 98 2.38 -10.45 -13.33
N SER A 99 2.84 -10.80 -14.53
CA SER A 99 2.18 -10.41 -15.77
C SER A 99 0.74 -10.91 -15.77
N GLY A 100 -0.19 -10.00 -16.06
CA GLY A 100 -1.60 -10.33 -16.21
C GLY A 100 -1.81 -11.20 -17.43
N ARG A 101 -2.05 -12.49 -17.23
CA ARG A 101 -2.73 -13.34 -18.23
C ARG A 101 -4.16 -13.55 -17.79
N ARG A 102 -5.07 -12.74 -18.34
CA ARG A 102 -6.53 -12.96 -18.23
C ARG A 102 -6.86 -14.36 -18.75
N ARG A 103 -7.46 -15.20 -17.89
CA ARG A 103 -8.05 -16.48 -18.29
C ARG A 103 -9.31 -16.21 -19.09
N HIS A 104 -9.25 -16.47 -20.39
CA HIS A 104 -10.40 -16.54 -21.28
C HIS A 104 -11.24 -17.77 -20.89
N HIS A 105 -12.34 -17.53 -20.18
CA HIS A 105 -13.40 -18.52 -19.98
C HIS A 105 -14.55 -18.13 -20.91
N LEU A 106 -14.72 -18.86 -22.00
CA LEU A 106 -15.98 -18.87 -22.74
C LEU A 106 -16.32 -20.36 -22.94
N ASN A 107 -17.00 -20.92 -21.95
CA ASN A 107 -17.75 -22.15 -22.13
C ASN A 107 -19.15 -21.72 -22.56
N THR A 108 -19.48 -21.91 -23.84
CA THR A 108 -20.87 -21.87 -24.30
C THR A 108 -21.29 -23.29 -24.65
N ALA A 109 -22.43 -23.66 -24.07
CA ALA A 109 -23.06 -24.95 -24.04
C ALA A 109 -23.38 -25.55 -25.42
N HIS A 110 -23.19 -26.87 -25.50
CA HIS A 110 -24.17 -27.87 -25.94
C HIS A 110 -25.00 -27.53 -27.20
N GLN A 111 -24.55 -28.06 -28.34
CA GLN A 111 -25.41 -28.39 -29.48
C GLN A 111 -25.80 -29.87 -29.38
N SER A 112 -27.10 -30.12 -29.20
CA SER A 112 -27.74 -31.37 -29.62
C SER A 112 -29.04 -31.01 -30.36
N PRO A 113 -29.27 -31.57 -31.56
CA PRO A 113 -30.44 -31.25 -32.36
C PRO A 113 -31.59 -32.21 -32.03
N HIS A 114 -32.78 -31.66 -31.81
CA HIS A 114 -34.07 -32.27 -32.15
C HIS A 114 -35.08 -31.16 -32.42
#